data_AF-A0A2V7ISM3-F1
#
_entry.id   AF-A0A2V7ISM3-F1
#
_cell.length_a   1.000
_cell.length_b   1.000
_cell.length_c   1.000
_cell.angle_alpha   90.00
_cell.angle_beta   90.00
_cell.angle_gamma   90.00
#
_symmetry.space_group_name_H-M   'P 1'
#
loop_
_entity.id
_entity.type
_entity.pdbx_description
1 polymer ?
#
loop_
_entity_poly.entity_id
_entity_poly.type
_entity_poly.pdbx_seq_one_letter_code
_entity_poly.pdbx_strand_id
1 'polypeptide(L)' 'MPNPQRLRSEATVAEIHDALCAARCSAELAGMETDEFVVRELLLAIVAQIDRAATALRRLSSTS' A
#
# COMPACT_ATOMS: atom_id res chain seq x y z
N MET A 1 -24.03 2.88 -20.58
CA MET A 1 -23.26 1.82 -19.91
C MET A 1 -21.91 2.39 -19.48
N PRO A 2 -21.38 2.03 -18.30
CA PRO A 2 -20.05 2.47 -17.88
C PRO A 2 -18.97 1.95 -18.84
N ASN A 3 -17.89 2.73 -19.01
CA ASN A 3 -16.78 2.36 -19.87
C ASN A 3 -16.04 1.15 -19.27
N PRO A 4 -15.96 -0.01 -19.97
CA PRO A 4 -15.29 -1.20 -19.47
C PRO A 4 -13.78 -1.05 -19.27
N GLN A 5 -13.14 -0.06 -19.90
CA GLN A 5 -11.75 0.29 -19.59
C GLN A 5 -11.66 0.99 -18.23
N ARG A 6 -12.60 1.90 -17.92
CA ARG A 6 -12.63 2.62 -16.65
C ARG A 6 -12.86 1.66 -15.47
N LEU A 7 -13.79 0.72 -15.62
CA LEU A 7 -14.05 -0.31 -14.61
C LEU A 7 -12.82 -1.19 -14.33
N ARG A 8 -12.05 -1.54 -15.38
CA ARG A 8 -10.81 -2.31 -15.20
C ARG A 8 -9.73 -1.50 -14.47
N SER A 9 -9.56 -0.23 -14.84
CA SER A 9 -8.62 0.65 -14.14
C SER A 9 -9.01 0.85 -12.68
N GLU A 10 -10.29 1.06 -12.38
CA GLU A 10 -10.82 1.16 -11.01
C GLU A 10 -10.56 -0.12 -10.20
N ALA A 11 -10.80 -1.30 -10.79
CA ALA A 11 -10.52 -2.59 -10.16
C ALA A 11 -9.03 -2.78 -9.87
N THR A 12 -8.15 -2.47 -10.83
CA THR A 12 -6.69 -2.55 -10.63
C THR A 12 -6.22 -1.59 -9.54
N VAL A 13 -6.76 -0.37 -9.46
CA VAL A 13 -6.44 0.57 -8.38
C VAL A 13 -6.86 0.00 -7.01
N ALA A 14 -8.05 -0.60 -6.92
CA ALA A 14 -8.52 -1.23 -5.69
C ALA A 14 -7.61 -2.40 -5.26
N GLU A 15 -7.25 -3.28 -6.20
CA GLU A 15 -6.33 -4.40 -5.94
C GLU A 15 -4.96 -3.94 -5.44
N ILE A 16 -4.38 -2.90 -6.05
CA ILE A 16 -3.09 -2.34 -5.60
C ILE A 16 -3.23 -1.73 -4.22
N HIS A 17 -4.33 -1.01 -3.95
CA HIS A 17 -4.58 -0.42 -2.63
C HIS A 17 -4.65 -1.49 -1.54
N ASP A 18 -5.39 -2.57 -1.78
CA ASP A 18 -5.55 -3.67 -0.83
C ASP A 18 -4.22 -4.38 -0.58
N ALA A 19 -3.41 -4.59 -1.63
CA ALA A 19 -2.07 -5.16 -1.50
C ALA A 19 -1.14 -4.27 -0.64
N LEU A 20 -1.21 -2.94 -0.81
CA LEU A 20 -0.44 -2.00 0.03
C LEU A 20 -0.90 -2.04 1.49
N CYS A 21 -2.20 -2.12 1.74
CA CYS A 21 -2.75 -2.29 3.10
C CYS A 21 -2.27 -3.59 3.75
N ALA A 22 -2.28 -4.70 3.01
CA ALA A 22 -1.78 -5.98 3.50
C ALA A 22 -0.27 -5.95 3.81
N ALA A 23 0.52 -5.31 2.93
CA ALA A 23 1.96 -5.15 3.12
C ALA A 23 2.27 -4.29 4.36
N ARG A 24 1.51 -3.21 4.58
CA ARG A 24 1.63 -2.35 5.77
C ARG A 24 1.37 -3.14 7.04
N CYS A 25 0.24 -3.84 7.10
CA CYS A 25 -0.14 -4.65 8.25
C CYS A 25 0.91 -5.73 8.55
N SER A 26 1.43 -6.38 7.51
CA SER A 26 2.48 -7.40 7.64
C SER A 26 3.78 -6.81 8.19
N ALA A 27 4.19 -5.63 7.71
CA ALA A 27 5.39 -4.95 8.17
C ALA A 27 5.26 -4.45 9.63
N GLU A 28 4.09 -3.95 10.01
CA GLU A 28 3.78 -3.57 11.40
C GLU A 28 3.85 -4.79 12.33
N LEU A 29 3.21 -5.89 11.94
CA LEU A 29 3.23 -7.13 12.72
C LEU A 29 4.65 -7.68 12.88
N ALA A 30 5.41 -7.75 11.79
CA ALA A 30 6.83 -8.14 11.84
C ALA A 30 7.65 -7.21 12.76
N GLY A 31 7.31 -5.92 12.80
CA GLY A 31 7.98 -4.93 13.64
C GLY A 31 7.65 -5.05 15.13
N MET A 32 6.49 -5.61 15.45
CA MET A 32 6.07 -5.94 16.82
C MET A 32 6.72 -7.22 17.34
N GLU A 33 6.94 -8.20 16.47
CA GLU A 33 7.50 -9.52 16.83
C GLU A 33 9.03 -9.56 16.83
N THR A 34 9.70 -8.54 16.27
CA THR A 34 11.17 -8.50 16.19
C THR A 34 11.81 -7.89 17.44
N ASP A 35 12.75 -8.61 18.04
CA ASP A 35 13.63 -8.08 19.11
C ASP A 35 14.85 -7.32 18.54
N GLU A 36 15.12 -7.45 17.25
CA GLU A 36 16.25 -6.79 16.58
C GLU A 36 15.91 -5.33 16.23
N PHE A 37 16.63 -4.39 16.86
CA PHE A 37 16.46 -2.95 16.62
C PHE A 37 16.59 -2.57 15.14
N VAL A 38 17.61 -3.10 14.45
CA VAL A 38 17.87 -2.78 13.04
C VAL A 38 16.72 -3.26 12.15
N VAL A 39 16.19 -4.45 12.41
CA VAL A 39 15.05 -4.99 11.67
C VAL A 39 13.81 -4.12 11.88
N ARG A 40 13.56 -3.67 13.12
CA ARG A 40 12.45 -2.75 13.41
C ARG A 40 12.57 -1.43 12.65
N GLU A 41 13.76 -0.81 12.65
CA GLU A 41 13.99 0.46 11.92
C GLU A 41 13.81 0.29 10.40
N LEU A 42 14.27 -0.83 9.83
CA LEU A 42 14.05 -1.15 8.42
C LEU A 42 12.55 -1.33 8.11
N LEU A 43 11.80 -1.98 8.99
CA LEU A 43 10.36 -2.16 8.84
C LEU A 43 9.59 -0.84 8.92
N LEU A 44 9.97 0.07 9.83
CA LEU A 44 9.41 1.43 9.89
C LEU A 44 9.69 2.21 8.60
N ALA A 45 10.90 2.09 8.05
CA ALA A 45 11.23 2.70 6.76
C ALA A 45 10.38 2.12 5.61
N ILE A 46 10.14 0.80 5.61
CA ILE A 46 9.26 0.14 4.64
C ILE A 46 7.82 0.64 4.76
N VAL A 47 7.27 0.72 5.98
CA VAL A 47 5.92 1.27 6.22
C VAL A 47 5.80 2.68 5.65
N ALA A 48 6.78 3.54 5.87
CA ALA A 48 6.78 4.90 5.32
C ALA A 48 6.77 4.91 3.77
N GLN A 49 7.45 3.96 3.11
CA GLN A 49 7.39 3.82 1.66
C GLN A 49 6.01 3.34 1.18
N ILE A 50 5.41 2.39 1.89
CA ILE A 50 4.06 1.87 1.57
C ILE A 50 3.03 2.99 1.69
N ASP A 51 3.07 3.80 2.76
CA ASP A 51 2.16 4.92 2.95
C ASP A 51 2.31 5.99 1.85
N ARG A 52 3.53 6.23 1.38
CA ARG A 52 3.80 7.09 0.22
C ARG A 52 3.21 6.51 -1.06
N ALA A 53 3.38 5.21 -1.32
CA ALA A 53 2.82 4.54 -2.47
C ALA A 53 1.27 4.60 -2.47
N ALA A 54 0.65 4.34 -1.33
CA ALA A 54 -0.80 4.43 -1.17
C ALA A 54 -1.30 5.86 -1.41
N THR A 55 -0.55 6.87 -0.96
CA THR A 55 -0.87 8.28 -1.23
C THR A 55 -0.73 8.65 -2.71
N ALA A 56 0.31 8.16 -3.39
CA ALA A 56 0.48 8.36 -4.82
C ALA A 56 -0.68 7.71 -5.61
N LEU A 57 -1.07 6.48 -5.24
CA LEU A 57 -2.19 5.78 -5.87
C LEU A 57 -3.52 6.53 -5.72
N ARG A 58 -3.80 7.07 -4.52
CA ARG A 58 -4.99 7.91 -4.29
C ARG A 58 -5.03 9.17 -5.15
N ARG A 59 -3.87 9.75 -5.48
CA ARG A 59 -3.79 10.91 -6.39
C ARG A 59 -4.03 10.51 -7.84
N LEU A 60 -3.60 9.32 -8.24
CA LEU A 60 -3.86 8.80 -9.58
C LEU A 60 -5.34 8.48 -9.79
N SER A 61 -5.99 7.92 -8.76
CA SER A 61 -7.43 7.62 -8.82
C SER A 61 -8.31 8.87 -8.78
N SER A 62 -7.86 9.96 -8.16
CA SER A 62 -8.59 11.25 -8.19
C SER A 62 -8.40 12.04 -9.49
N THR A 63 -7.44 11.65 -10.34
CA THR A 63 -7.10 12.34 -11.60
C THR A 63 -7.65 11.61 -12.84
N SER A 64 -8.17 10.39 -12.67
CA SER A 64 -8.83 9.58 -13.73
C SER A 64 -10.34 9.72 -13.72
#